data_AF-A0A4Q0P5J0-F1
#
_entry.id   AF-A0A4Q0P5J0-F1
#
_cell.length_a   1.000
_cell.length_b   1.000
_cell.length_c   1.000
_cell.angle_alpha   90.00
_cell.angle_beta   90.00
_cell.angle_gamma   90.00
#
_symmetry.space_group_name_H-M   'P 1'
#
loop_
_entity.id
_entity.type
_entity.pdbx_description
1 polymer ?
#
loop_
_entity_poly.entity_id
_entity_poly.type
_entity_poly.pdbx_seq_one_letter_code
_entity_poly.pdbx_strand_id
1 'polypeptide(L)'
;MTLAMIAGLTSCNNDDDSIIDPPAVDIKEYTLIEKSDSGVSGTVTFTKNDDGSTSVAFELEGTEDGNMHPAHIHFGNAADGGEIAISLEAVDGETGMSTTEITELEDGTEVTYEELIEFDRYIKVHLSADELETIVAQTDIGENELTAESESYDLAEADIEGVIGTATFEERENGETLVTIMLEGTEEGNTHPAHIHAGSIEDAPGAIIITFNPVNGSTGLSVTNIAVTDDTEEEGEAITYEDLIDFDGYINVHESEDNLDTLAAQGNIGANATED
;
A
#
# COMPACT_ATOMS: atom_id res chain seq x y z
N MET A 1 50.84 28.21 -71.76
CA MET A 1 50.80 28.37 -70.29
C MET A 1 50.58 26.98 -69.72
N THR A 2 51.55 26.50 -68.96
CA THR A 2 51.61 25.21 -68.27
C THR A 2 50.39 25.01 -67.34
N LEU A 3 49.90 23.77 -67.16
CA LEU A 3 49.97 23.03 -65.87
C LEU A 3 48.83 21.98 -65.64
N ALA A 4 49.32 20.76 -65.36
CA ALA A 4 48.82 19.67 -64.50
C ALA A 4 47.55 18.85 -64.81
N MET A 5 47.79 17.54 -64.96
CA MET A 5 46.95 16.44 -64.46
C MET A 5 46.71 16.56 -62.95
N ILE A 6 45.48 16.30 -62.50
CA ILE A 6 45.18 15.72 -61.18
C ILE A 6 44.09 14.66 -61.38
N ALA A 7 44.42 13.42 -61.03
CA ALA A 7 43.45 12.35 -60.79
C ALA A 7 42.89 12.51 -59.37
N GLY A 8 41.57 12.46 -59.21
CA GLY A 8 40.90 12.46 -57.91
C GLY A 8 40.00 11.24 -57.79
N LEU A 9 40.38 10.31 -56.92
CA LEU A 9 39.52 9.28 -56.37
C LEU A 9 38.59 9.96 -55.35
N THR A 10 37.27 9.91 -55.54
CA THR A 10 36.32 10.33 -54.51
C THR A 10 35.92 9.10 -53.69
N SER A 11 36.45 9.06 -52.47
CA SER A 11 36.07 8.15 -51.40
C SER A 11 34.64 8.44 -50.94
N CYS A 12 33.85 7.39 -50.71
CA CYS A 12 32.58 7.46 -50.00
C CYS A 12 32.82 7.79 -48.52
N ASN A 13 31.91 8.54 -47.89
CA ASN A 13 31.57 8.38 -46.48
C ASN A 13 30.04 8.52 -46.38
N ASN A 14 29.37 7.39 -46.16
CA ASN A 14 28.00 7.33 -45.66
C ASN A 14 28.13 7.31 -44.14
N ASP A 15 27.81 8.43 -43.49
CA ASP A 15 27.61 8.44 -42.04
C ASP A 15 26.10 8.29 -41.83
N ASP A 16 25.68 7.02 -41.73
CA ASP A 16 24.36 6.60 -41.27
C ASP A 16 24.48 6.34 -39.76
N ASP A 17 24.50 7.42 -38.98
CA ASP A 17 24.42 7.35 -37.53
C ASP A 17 23.01 6.87 -37.15
N SER A 18 22.87 5.54 -37.13
CA SER A 18 21.80 4.88 -36.39
C SER A 18 21.94 5.28 -34.93
N ILE A 19 21.08 6.20 -34.48
CA ILE A 19 20.81 6.37 -33.06
C ILE A 19 20.14 5.06 -32.63
N ILE A 20 20.95 4.16 -32.06
CA ILE A 20 20.45 3.00 -31.33
C ILE A 20 19.82 3.59 -30.07
N ASP A 21 18.49 3.72 -30.09
CA ASP A 21 17.74 3.93 -28.85
C ASP A 21 18.12 2.76 -27.93
N PRO A 22 18.56 3.00 -26.68
CA PRO A 22 18.76 1.90 -25.75
C PRO A 22 17.47 1.07 -25.69
N PRO A 23 17.58 -0.26 -25.55
CA PRO A 23 16.39 -1.09 -25.40
C PRO A 23 15.54 -0.52 -24.25
N ALA A 24 14.26 -0.31 -24.52
CA ALA A 24 13.31 0.00 -23.47
C ALA A 24 13.31 -1.20 -22.51
N VAL A 25 13.70 -0.96 -21.26
CA VAL A 25 13.66 -1.95 -20.19
C VAL A 25 12.30 -1.81 -19.53
N ASP A 26 11.57 -2.90 -19.38
CA ASP A 26 10.31 -2.90 -18.63
C ASP A 26 10.63 -2.77 -17.14
N ILE A 27 10.21 -1.66 -16.54
CA ILE A 27 10.49 -1.29 -15.16
C ILE A 27 9.18 -0.85 -14.49
N LYS A 28 9.01 -1.25 -13.23
CA LYS A 28 7.95 -0.76 -12.33
C LYS A 28 8.59 -0.39 -10.99
N GLU A 29 8.24 0.80 -10.49
CA GLU A 29 8.78 1.34 -9.24
C GLU A 29 7.66 1.52 -8.22
N TYR A 30 7.93 1.16 -6.98
CA TYR A 30 7.03 1.36 -5.84
C TYR A 30 7.75 2.16 -4.76
N THR A 31 7.01 3.06 -4.10
CA THR A 31 7.52 3.83 -2.97
C THR A 31 7.29 3.07 -1.67
N LEU A 32 8.35 2.85 -0.90
CA LEU A 32 8.31 2.27 0.43
C LEU A 32 8.08 3.37 1.46
N ILE A 33 6.97 3.26 2.18
CA ILE A 33 6.53 4.21 3.18
C ILE A 33 7.08 3.78 4.54
N GLU A 34 7.58 4.74 5.29
CA GLU A 34 8.14 4.56 6.62
C GLU A 34 7.11 3.99 7.60
N LYS A 35 7.60 3.13 8.50
CA LYS A 35 6.85 2.53 9.61
C LYS A 35 7.68 2.58 10.89
N SER A 36 6.95 2.58 12.02
CA SER A 36 7.50 2.48 13.38
C SER A 36 8.41 3.64 13.81
N ASP A 37 8.19 4.85 13.29
CA ASP A 37 9.05 6.03 13.52
C ASP A 37 10.54 5.75 13.24
N SER A 38 10.80 4.82 12.32
CA SER A 38 12.15 4.34 11.99
C SER A 38 12.95 5.37 11.19
N GLY A 39 12.25 6.25 10.48
CA GLY A 39 12.84 7.16 9.51
C GLY A 39 13.32 6.47 8.22
N VAL A 40 13.05 5.17 8.05
CA VAL A 40 13.44 4.40 6.86
C VAL A 40 12.35 4.50 5.80
N SER A 41 12.72 4.94 4.60
CA SER A 41 11.82 5.01 3.44
C SER A 41 12.62 4.86 2.16
N GLY A 42 11.98 4.67 1.01
CA GLY A 42 12.74 4.59 -0.24
C GLY A 42 11.93 4.06 -1.40
N THR A 43 12.62 3.43 -2.33
CA THR A 43 12.02 2.82 -3.52
C THR A 43 12.40 1.35 -3.64
N VAL A 44 11.51 0.60 -4.26
CA VAL A 44 11.79 -0.75 -4.77
C VAL A 44 11.42 -0.81 -6.24
N THR A 45 12.37 -1.29 -7.04
CA THR A 45 12.29 -1.30 -8.50
C THR A 45 12.30 -2.73 -9.01
N PHE A 46 11.26 -3.09 -9.75
CA PHE A 46 11.11 -4.36 -10.46
C PHE A 46 11.58 -4.14 -11.90
N THR A 47 12.51 -4.96 -12.37
CA THR A 47 13.08 -4.88 -13.73
C THR A 47 12.96 -6.23 -14.41
N LYS A 48 12.35 -6.26 -15.60
CA LYS A 48 12.27 -7.46 -16.41
C LYS A 48 13.60 -7.74 -17.11
N ASN A 49 14.13 -8.94 -16.93
CA ASN A 49 15.37 -9.37 -17.58
C ASN A 49 15.14 -10.12 -18.89
N ASP A 50 16.14 -10.07 -19.78
CA ASP A 50 16.10 -10.76 -21.09
C ASP A 50 16.00 -12.29 -20.98
N ASP A 51 16.39 -12.87 -19.84
CA ASP A 51 16.30 -14.31 -19.58
C ASP A 51 14.96 -14.75 -18.96
N GLY A 52 14.03 -13.80 -18.76
CA GLY A 52 12.70 -14.02 -18.19
C GLY A 52 12.63 -13.90 -16.68
N SER A 53 13.76 -13.73 -15.97
CA SER A 53 13.76 -13.40 -14.54
C SER A 53 13.34 -11.95 -14.28
N THR A 54 13.06 -11.64 -13.03
CA THR A 54 12.82 -10.26 -12.56
C THR A 54 13.84 -9.87 -11.50
N SER A 55 14.57 -8.78 -11.72
CA SER A 55 15.39 -8.15 -10.68
C SER A 55 14.51 -7.25 -9.81
N VAL A 56 14.54 -7.46 -8.49
CA VAL A 56 13.91 -6.58 -7.50
C VAL A 56 15.02 -5.90 -6.70
N ALA A 57 15.16 -4.60 -6.90
CA ALA A 57 16.21 -3.78 -6.28
C ALA A 57 15.64 -2.77 -5.29
N PHE A 58 16.23 -2.68 -4.11
CA PHE A 58 15.87 -1.70 -3.08
C PHE A 58 16.87 -0.55 -3.07
N GLU A 59 16.37 0.67 -2.88
CA GLU A 59 17.15 1.86 -2.54
C GLU A 59 16.45 2.58 -1.39
N LEU A 60 16.94 2.33 -0.17
CA LEU A 60 16.41 2.89 1.07
C LEU A 60 17.28 4.03 1.60
N GLU A 61 16.62 5.04 2.13
CA GLU A 61 17.21 6.09 2.95
C GLU A 61 16.87 5.87 4.42
N GLY A 62 17.70 6.42 5.32
CA GLY A 62 17.46 6.36 6.77
C GLY A 62 17.92 5.06 7.44
N THR A 63 18.57 4.14 6.72
CA THR A 63 19.19 2.94 7.29
C THR A 63 20.47 3.26 8.08
N GLU A 64 20.90 2.32 8.93
CA GLU A 64 22.11 2.45 9.76
C GLU A 64 23.14 1.34 9.46
N ASP A 65 24.42 1.74 9.36
CA ASP A 65 25.55 0.81 9.20
C ASP A 65 25.62 -0.23 10.34
N GLY A 66 25.98 -1.46 9.99
CA GLY A 66 26.07 -2.60 10.90
C GLY A 66 24.79 -3.44 11.01
N ASN A 67 23.69 -3.02 10.35
CA ASN A 67 22.44 -3.77 10.29
C ASN A 67 22.20 -4.35 8.88
N MET A 68 21.48 -5.47 8.82
CA MET A 68 20.89 -5.99 7.59
C MET A 68 19.38 -6.03 7.83
N HIS A 69 18.60 -5.53 6.87
CA HIS A 69 17.15 -5.45 6.97
C HIS A 69 16.53 -6.54 6.09
N PRO A 70 16.03 -7.65 6.66
CA PRO A 70 15.30 -8.65 5.89
C PRO A 70 14.12 -8.01 5.17
N ALA A 71 13.85 -8.46 3.94
CA ALA A 71 12.72 -7.99 3.16
C ALA A 71 11.98 -9.18 2.54
N HIS A 72 10.66 -9.05 2.40
CA HIS A 72 9.82 -10.10 1.86
C HIS A 72 8.70 -9.50 1.00
N ILE A 73 8.32 -10.22 -0.04
CA ILE A 73 7.05 -10.04 -0.74
C ILE A 73 6.05 -11.03 -0.12
N HIS A 74 4.90 -10.53 0.30
CA HIS A 74 3.83 -11.31 0.92
C HIS A 74 2.61 -11.40 -0.02
N PHE A 75 1.79 -12.43 0.18
CA PHE A 75 0.45 -12.50 -0.42
C PHE A 75 -0.51 -11.53 0.29
N GLY A 76 -1.55 -11.08 -0.42
CA GLY A 76 -2.57 -10.18 0.11
C GLY A 76 -2.10 -8.73 0.14
N ASN A 77 -2.64 -7.94 1.08
CA ASN A 77 -2.33 -6.52 1.22
C ASN A 77 -1.66 -6.17 2.56
N ALA A 78 -1.10 -4.97 2.63
CA ALA A 78 -0.37 -4.46 3.77
C ALA A 78 -1.19 -4.36 5.07
N ALA A 79 -2.50 -4.11 4.97
CA ALA A 79 -3.38 -3.87 6.11
C ALA A 79 -3.78 -5.18 6.81
N ASP A 80 -4.08 -6.23 6.05
CA ASP A 80 -4.51 -7.53 6.59
C ASP A 80 -3.33 -8.49 6.81
N GLY A 81 -2.23 -8.25 6.09
CA GLY A 81 -1.06 -9.10 6.11
C GLY A 81 -1.24 -10.38 5.26
N GLY A 82 -0.33 -11.33 5.45
CA GLY A 82 -0.34 -12.57 4.67
C GLY A 82 0.97 -13.33 4.77
N GLU A 83 0.97 -14.58 4.30
CA GLU A 83 2.16 -15.42 4.27
C GLU A 83 3.22 -14.87 3.31
N ILE A 84 4.48 -15.23 3.56
CA ILE A 84 5.59 -14.85 2.67
C ILE A 84 5.45 -15.59 1.35
N ALA A 85 5.39 -14.84 0.25
CA ALA A 85 5.40 -15.37 -1.10
C ALA A 85 6.83 -15.54 -1.63
N ILE A 86 7.72 -14.58 -1.34
CA ILE A 86 9.11 -14.54 -1.80
C ILE A 86 10.00 -13.92 -0.72
N SER A 87 11.07 -14.62 -0.34
CA SER A 87 12.15 -14.02 0.45
C SER A 87 13.13 -13.25 -0.43
N LEU A 88 13.45 -12.04 -0.03
CA LEU A 88 14.38 -11.17 -0.76
C LEU A 88 15.71 -11.10 -0.02
N GLU A 89 16.77 -10.80 -0.76
CA GLU A 89 18.07 -10.44 -0.18
C GLU A 89 17.90 -9.24 0.75
N ALA A 90 18.41 -9.38 1.98
CA ALA A 90 18.30 -8.35 3.00
C ALA A 90 18.98 -7.05 2.53
N VAL A 91 18.33 -5.92 2.79
CA VAL A 91 18.86 -4.59 2.48
C VAL A 91 20.04 -4.31 3.40
N ASP A 92 21.18 -3.97 2.80
CA ASP A 92 22.40 -3.62 3.53
C ASP A 92 22.22 -2.26 4.19
N GLY A 93 22.39 -2.18 5.52
CA GLY A 93 22.14 -0.96 6.28
C GLY A 93 23.14 0.17 6.03
N GLU A 94 24.38 -0.15 5.62
CA GLU A 94 25.41 0.84 5.27
C GLU A 94 25.06 1.57 3.98
N THR A 95 24.53 0.83 3.00
CA THR A 95 24.29 1.32 1.64
C THR A 95 22.82 1.63 1.33
N GLY A 96 21.89 1.07 2.09
CA GLY A 96 20.46 1.10 1.80
C GLY A 96 20.05 0.23 0.61
N MET A 97 20.91 -0.68 0.13
CA MET A 97 20.71 -1.38 -1.13
C MET A 97 20.61 -2.90 -0.97
N SER A 98 19.77 -3.53 -1.79
CA SER A 98 19.85 -4.95 -2.12
C SER A 98 19.29 -5.23 -3.51
N THR A 99 19.56 -6.40 -4.06
CA THR A 99 18.96 -6.86 -5.32
C THR A 99 18.75 -8.37 -5.27
N THR A 100 17.54 -8.80 -5.64
CA THR A 100 17.16 -10.22 -5.72
C THR A 100 16.70 -10.56 -7.13
N GLU A 101 17.15 -11.69 -7.67
CA GLU A 101 16.66 -12.23 -8.94
C GLU A 101 15.57 -13.25 -8.68
N ILE A 102 14.39 -13.07 -9.29
CA ILE A 102 13.21 -13.87 -9.03
C ILE A 102 12.80 -14.62 -10.30
N THR A 103 12.57 -15.92 -10.15
CA THR A 103 11.96 -16.79 -11.17
C THR A 103 10.83 -17.67 -10.62
N GLU A 104 10.72 -17.79 -9.30
CA GLU A 104 9.76 -18.65 -8.62
C GLU A 104 9.35 -18.09 -7.26
N LEU A 105 8.21 -18.54 -6.75
CA LEU A 105 7.74 -18.33 -5.38
C LEU A 105 8.42 -19.31 -4.41
N GLU A 106 8.27 -19.10 -3.10
CA GLU A 106 8.79 -20.00 -2.05
C GLU A 106 8.31 -21.46 -2.18
N ASP A 107 7.14 -21.70 -2.79
CA ASP A 107 6.61 -23.04 -3.02
C ASP A 107 7.14 -23.72 -4.29
N GLY A 108 8.01 -23.05 -5.05
CA GLY A 108 8.59 -23.51 -6.31
C GLY A 108 7.70 -23.28 -7.54
N THR A 109 6.59 -22.54 -7.40
CA THR A 109 5.79 -22.11 -8.55
C THR A 109 6.55 -21.04 -9.35
N GLU A 110 6.76 -21.27 -10.64
CA GLU A 110 7.37 -20.28 -11.54
C GLU A 110 6.53 -18.99 -11.57
N VAL A 111 7.18 -17.82 -11.60
CA VAL A 111 6.51 -16.51 -11.68
C VAL A 111 7.24 -15.61 -12.67
N THR A 112 6.46 -14.86 -13.44
CA THR A 112 6.94 -13.90 -14.45
C THR A 112 6.95 -12.46 -13.93
N TYR A 113 7.63 -11.57 -14.64
CA TYR A 113 7.59 -10.12 -14.36
C TYR A 113 6.16 -9.57 -14.37
N GLU A 114 5.38 -9.90 -15.41
CA GLU A 114 4.00 -9.44 -15.55
C GLU A 114 3.14 -9.86 -14.36
N GLU A 115 3.29 -11.12 -13.92
CA GLU A 115 2.58 -11.62 -12.74
C GLU A 115 3.00 -10.88 -11.46
N LEU A 116 4.29 -10.60 -11.26
CA LEU A 116 4.77 -9.90 -10.06
C LEU A 116 4.22 -8.47 -9.92
N ILE A 117 3.99 -7.79 -11.04
CA ILE A 117 3.48 -6.41 -11.03
C ILE A 117 1.95 -6.31 -11.12
N GLU A 118 1.25 -7.44 -11.26
CA GLU A 118 -0.22 -7.49 -11.30
C GLU A 118 -0.82 -8.17 -10.06
N PHE A 119 -0.09 -9.02 -9.33
CA PHE A 119 -0.66 -9.75 -8.19
C PHE A 119 -0.99 -8.88 -6.96
N ASP A 120 -2.05 -9.30 -6.25
CA ASP A 120 -2.40 -8.89 -4.89
C ASP A 120 -1.30 -9.27 -3.88
N ARG A 121 -0.35 -8.36 -3.70
CA ARG A 121 0.84 -8.52 -2.87
C ARG A 121 1.22 -7.22 -2.17
N TYR A 122 2.11 -7.34 -1.21
CA TYR A 122 2.75 -6.20 -0.56
C TYR A 122 4.17 -6.57 -0.11
N ILE A 123 4.98 -5.56 0.18
CA ILE A 123 6.38 -5.69 0.58
C ILE A 123 6.55 -5.18 2.00
N LYS A 124 7.28 -5.95 2.83
CA LYS A 124 7.75 -5.53 4.15
C LYS A 124 9.27 -5.50 4.19
N VAL A 125 9.80 -4.48 4.85
CA VAL A 125 11.21 -4.39 5.26
C VAL A 125 11.25 -4.40 6.79
N HIS A 126 12.01 -5.32 7.36
CA HIS A 126 12.11 -5.56 8.80
C HIS A 126 13.30 -4.82 9.41
N LEU A 127 13.23 -4.52 10.70
CA LEU A 127 14.30 -3.83 11.42
C LEU A 127 15.61 -4.62 11.41
N SER A 128 15.56 -5.91 11.76
CA SER A 128 16.73 -6.80 11.71
C SER A 128 16.30 -8.26 11.72
N ALA A 129 17.26 -9.18 11.51
CA ALA A 129 17.01 -10.62 11.62
C ALA A 129 16.61 -11.08 13.04
N ASP A 130 16.96 -10.30 14.07
CA ASP A 130 16.58 -10.57 15.47
C ASP A 130 15.25 -9.88 15.86
N GLU A 131 14.78 -8.90 15.07
CA GLU A 131 13.59 -8.08 15.33
C GLU A 131 12.65 -8.06 14.12
N LEU A 132 12.26 -9.25 13.63
CA LEU A 132 11.37 -9.41 12.48
C LEU A 132 9.95 -8.88 12.70
N GLU A 133 9.52 -8.71 13.94
CA GLU A 133 8.19 -8.15 14.22
C GLU A 133 8.13 -6.64 14.00
N THR A 134 9.29 -5.97 14.00
CA THR A 134 9.37 -4.52 13.76
C THR A 134 9.55 -4.26 12.27
N ILE A 135 8.52 -3.66 11.66
CA ILE A 135 8.54 -3.22 10.25
C ILE A 135 9.05 -1.78 10.20
N VAL A 136 10.06 -1.52 9.38
CA VAL A 136 10.65 -0.18 9.20
C VAL A 136 10.15 0.51 7.94
N ALA A 137 9.81 -0.26 6.90
CA ALA A 137 9.17 0.28 5.70
C ALA A 137 8.25 -0.76 5.07
N GLN A 138 7.18 -0.30 4.41
CA GLN A 138 6.16 -1.16 3.80
C GLN A 138 5.52 -0.47 2.59
N THR A 139 5.08 -1.27 1.62
CA THR A 139 4.27 -0.77 0.49
C THR A 139 3.39 -1.88 -0.08
N ASP A 140 2.24 -1.48 -0.61
CA ASP A 140 1.39 -2.34 -1.43
C ASP A 140 1.89 -2.35 -2.88
N ILE A 141 1.74 -3.49 -3.57
CA ILE A 141 2.16 -3.64 -4.97
C ILE A 141 1.07 -4.32 -5.80
N GLY A 142 1.19 -4.19 -7.13
CA GLY A 142 0.27 -4.79 -8.09
C GLY A 142 -1.17 -4.32 -7.93
N GLU A 143 -2.11 -5.25 -7.86
CA GLU A 143 -3.55 -4.98 -7.67
C GLU A 143 -3.88 -4.14 -6.42
N ASN A 144 -2.99 -4.09 -5.43
CA ASN A 144 -3.15 -3.25 -4.24
C ASN A 144 -2.70 -1.81 -4.42
N GLU A 145 -2.15 -1.40 -5.56
CA GLU A 145 -1.84 0.02 -5.78
C GLU A 145 -3.08 0.89 -5.65
N LEU A 146 -2.91 2.12 -5.16
CA LEU A 146 -4.00 3.09 -5.08
C LEU A 146 -4.19 3.80 -6.42
N THR A 147 -5.44 3.97 -6.84
CA THR A 147 -5.80 4.68 -8.09
C THR A 147 -5.67 6.21 -7.96
N ALA A 148 -5.47 6.69 -6.73
CA ALA A 148 -5.54 8.08 -6.26
C ALA A 148 -6.96 8.66 -6.13
N GLU A 149 -8.01 7.90 -6.46
CA GLU A 149 -9.37 8.27 -6.06
C GLU A 149 -9.52 8.07 -4.55
N SER A 150 -10.09 9.08 -3.88
CA SER A 150 -10.30 9.04 -2.44
C SER A 150 -11.47 9.92 -2.01
N GLU A 151 -12.10 9.53 -0.92
CA GLU A 151 -13.14 10.30 -0.24
C GLU A 151 -12.82 10.36 1.26
N SER A 152 -13.19 11.44 1.93
CA SER A 152 -12.93 11.62 3.35
C SER A 152 -14.16 12.11 4.09
N TYR A 153 -14.43 11.50 5.24
CA TYR A 153 -15.57 11.80 6.09
C TYR A 153 -15.12 12.22 7.47
N ASP A 154 -15.63 13.35 7.94
CA ASP A 154 -15.38 13.82 9.29
C ASP A 154 -16.10 12.96 10.32
N LEU A 155 -15.37 12.57 11.36
CA LEU A 155 -15.87 11.88 12.54
C LEU A 155 -15.97 12.91 13.67
N ALA A 156 -17.19 13.33 13.94
CA ALA A 156 -17.48 14.30 14.99
C ALA A 156 -17.46 13.64 16.38
N GLU A 157 -17.21 14.46 17.39
CA GLU A 157 -17.30 14.10 18.80
C GLU A 157 -18.68 13.49 19.13
N ALA A 158 -18.66 12.37 19.87
CA ALA A 158 -19.86 11.71 20.34
C ALA A 158 -20.00 11.82 21.88
N ASP A 159 -19.77 10.74 22.63
CA ASP A 159 -19.94 10.71 24.09
C ASP A 159 -18.65 11.11 24.84
N ILE A 160 -17.49 11.06 24.18
CA ILE A 160 -16.18 11.38 24.76
C ILE A 160 -15.73 12.76 24.29
N GLU A 161 -15.75 13.74 25.20
CA GLU A 161 -15.35 15.12 24.92
C GLU A 161 -13.89 15.19 24.42
N GLY A 162 -13.69 15.85 23.28
CA GLY A 162 -12.39 16.07 22.65
C GLY A 162 -11.95 15.00 21.66
N VAL A 163 -12.71 13.90 21.48
CA VAL A 163 -12.38 12.89 20.47
C VAL A 163 -13.06 13.22 19.15
N ILE A 164 -12.26 13.48 18.11
CA ILE A 164 -12.71 13.80 16.75
C ILE A 164 -11.77 13.11 15.75
N GLY A 165 -12.11 13.06 14.47
CA GLY A 165 -11.17 12.60 13.48
C GLY A 165 -11.71 12.58 12.06
N THR A 166 -11.08 11.78 11.22
CA THR A 166 -11.43 11.61 9.81
C THR A 166 -11.31 10.13 9.44
N ALA A 167 -12.23 9.64 8.62
CA ALA A 167 -12.10 8.38 7.91
C ALA A 167 -11.86 8.67 6.43
N THR A 168 -10.71 8.24 5.91
CA THR A 168 -10.33 8.38 4.50
C THR A 168 -10.43 7.03 3.80
N PHE A 169 -11.19 7.01 2.70
CA PHE A 169 -11.42 5.86 1.84
C PHE A 169 -10.59 6.07 0.58
N GLU A 170 -9.75 5.12 0.23
CA GLU A 170 -8.88 5.18 -0.95
C GLU A 170 -9.14 3.94 -1.82
N GLU A 171 -9.35 4.16 -3.11
CA GLU A 171 -9.61 3.09 -4.07
C GLU A 171 -8.31 2.38 -4.46
N ARG A 172 -8.34 1.05 -4.44
CA ARG A 172 -7.28 0.20 -4.99
C ARG A 172 -7.58 -0.17 -6.45
N GLU A 173 -6.54 -0.50 -7.22
CA GLU A 173 -6.66 -0.90 -8.64
C GLU A 173 -7.56 -2.14 -8.84
N ASN A 174 -7.67 -3.01 -7.84
CA ASN A 174 -8.60 -4.15 -7.84
C ASN A 174 -10.06 -3.80 -7.49
N GLY A 175 -10.37 -2.54 -7.19
CA GLY A 175 -11.69 -2.04 -6.81
C GLY A 175 -12.03 -2.18 -5.32
N GLU A 176 -11.13 -2.76 -4.51
CA GLU A 176 -11.26 -2.79 -3.05
C GLU A 176 -10.98 -1.40 -2.45
N THR A 177 -11.31 -1.23 -1.17
CA THR A 177 -11.13 0.05 -0.47
C THR A 177 -10.16 -0.07 0.69
N LEU A 178 -9.12 0.74 0.69
CA LEU A 178 -8.31 0.97 1.88
C LEU A 178 -8.96 2.09 2.71
N VAL A 179 -9.34 1.79 3.95
CA VAL A 179 -9.87 2.79 4.88
C VAL A 179 -8.85 3.08 5.97
N THR A 180 -8.48 4.35 6.08
CA THR A 180 -7.68 4.88 7.19
C THR A 180 -8.56 5.74 8.09
N ILE A 181 -8.73 5.34 9.35
CA ILE A 181 -9.33 6.19 10.39
C ILE A 181 -8.20 6.82 11.19
N MET A 182 -8.23 8.15 11.31
CA MET A 182 -7.32 8.93 12.15
C MET A 182 -8.14 9.74 13.16
N LEU A 183 -7.99 9.41 14.43
CA LEU A 183 -8.61 10.12 15.55
C LEU A 183 -7.58 10.97 16.30
N GLU A 184 -8.04 12.13 16.76
CA GLU A 184 -7.37 12.96 17.76
C GLU A 184 -8.10 12.82 19.10
N GLY A 185 -7.37 12.98 20.21
CA GLY A 185 -7.96 12.97 21.55
C GLY A 185 -8.17 11.59 22.17
N THR A 186 -7.72 10.51 21.54
CA THR A 186 -7.77 9.15 22.11
C THR A 186 -6.86 8.99 23.33
N GLU A 187 -7.18 8.00 24.19
CA GLU A 187 -6.38 7.67 25.38
C GLU A 187 -5.46 6.47 25.12
N GLU A 188 -4.19 6.61 25.53
CA GLU A 188 -3.16 5.57 25.37
C GLU A 188 -3.55 4.26 26.09
N GLY A 189 -3.39 3.12 25.39
CA GLY A 189 -3.63 1.79 25.95
C GLY A 189 -5.03 1.21 25.74
N ASN A 190 -5.97 1.98 25.19
CA ASN A 190 -7.25 1.48 24.72
C ASN A 190 -7.16 1.06 23.24
N THR A 191 -7.99 0.09 22.84
CA THR A 191 -8.34 -0.17 21.43
C THR A 191 -9.80 0.21 21.26
N HIS A 192 -10.11 0.92 20.17
CA HIS A 192 -11.45 1.43 19.91
C HIS A 192 -12.04 0.67 18.72
N PRO A 193 -12.92 -0.32 18.95
CA PRO A 193 -13.65 -0.98 17.87
C PRO A 193 -14.39 0.06 17.03
N ALA A 194 -14.47 -0.16 15.72
CA ALA A 194 -15.17 0.74 14.82
C ALA A 194 -15.92 -0.05 13.75
N HIS A 195 -17.04 0.48 13.30
CA HIS A 195 -17.91 -0.17 12.33
C HIS A 195 -18.54 0.82 11.36
N ILE A 196 -18.84 0.37 10.14
CA ILE A 196 -19.86 1.01 9.29
C ILE A 196 -21.21 0.38 9.61
N HIS A 197 -22.20 1.21 9.88
CA HIS A 197 -23.59 0.83 10.05
C HIS A 197 -24.45 1.32 8.87
N ALA A 198 -25.52 0.59 8.56
CA ALA A 198 -26.50 1.00 7.55
C ALA A 198 -27.44 2.13 8.04
N GLY A 199 -27.77 3.08 7.18
CA GLY A 199 -28.63 4.23 7.46
C GLY A 199 -27.84 5.45 7.93
N SER A 200 -28.50 6.35 8.67
CA SER A 200 -27.88 7.59 9.18
C SER A 200 -27.76 7.58 10.71
N ILE A 201 -26.88 8.43 11.25
CA ILE A 201 -26.76 8.66 12.71
C ILE A 201 -28.11 9.08 13.32
N GLU A 202 -28.91 9.88 12.60
CA GLU A 202 -30.22 10.35 13.10
C GLU A 202 -31.22 9.20 13.33
N ASP A 203 -31.10 8.12 12.56
CA ASP A 203 -31.98 6.96 12.57
C ASP A 203 -31.38 5.73 13.27
N ALA A 204 -30.22 5.88 13.91
CA ALA A 204 -29.50 4.80 14.59
C ALA A 204 -30.36 4.05 15.64
N PRO A 205 -30.10 2.73 15.88
CA PRO A 205 -28.99 1.94 15.35
C PRO A 205 -29.31 1.22 14.03
N GLY A 206 -28.34 1.26 13.11
CA GLY A 206 -28.28 0.44 11.91
C GLY A 206 -27.61 -0.92 12.12
N ALA A 207 -27.82 -1.85 11.20
CA ALA A 207 -27.04 -3.09 11.14
C ALA A 207 -25.57 -2.78 10.82
N ILE A 208 -24.64 -3.54 11.40
CA ILE A 208 -23.22 -3.46 11.05
C ILE A 208 -23.05 -4.09 9.66
N ILE A 209 -22.33 -3.38 8.80
CA ILE A 209 -22.05 -3.77 7.42
C ILE A 209 -20.56 -4.03 7.22
N ILE A 210 -19.70 -3.30 7.92
CA ILE A 210 -18.24 -3.49 7.90
C ILE A 210 -17.71 -3.36 9.32
N THR A 211 -16.79 -4.24 9.70
CA THR A 211 -15.98 -4.12 10.92
C THR A 211 -14.58 -3.67 10.53
N PHE A 212 -14.13 -2.58 11.11
CA PHE A 212 -12.76 -2.12 10.94
C PHE A 212 -11.81 -2.83 11.89
N ASN A 213 -10.53 -2.82 11.56
CA ASN A 213 -9.49 -2.97 12.56
C ASN A 213 -9.70 -1.92 13.67
N PRO A 214 -9.58 -2.27 14.96
CA PRO A 214 -9.77 -1.30 16.03
C PRO A 214 -8.78 -0.13 15.92
N VAL A 215 -9.25 1.10 16.17
CA VAL A 215 -8.36 2.27 16.26
C VAL A 215 -7.45 2.10 17.47
N ASN A 216 -6.15 2.20 17.25
CA ASN A 216 -5.16 2.14 18.32
C ASN A 216 -5.21 3.43 19.13
N GLY A 217 -5.54 3.37 20.43
CA GLY A 217 -5.70 4.56 21.28
C GLY A 217 -4.42 5.38 21.47
N SER A 218 -3.24 4.76 21.33
CA SER A 218 -1.95 5.46 21.42
C SER A 218 -1.63 6.30 20.18
N THR A 219 -1.97 5.79 18.99
CA THR A 219 -1.64 6.46 17.71
C THR A 219 -2.84 7.20 17.10
N GLY A 220 -4.06 6.87 17.51
CA GLY A 220 -5.29 7.32 16.88
C GLY A 220 -5.57 6.67 15.52
N LEU A 221 -4.80 5.66 15.11
CA LEU A 221 -4.87 5.09 13.76
C LEU A 221 -5.57 3.73 13.72
N SER A 222 -6.42 3.55 12.71
CA SER A 222 -6.82 2.26 12.17
C SER A 222 -6.62 2.27 10.65
N VAL A 223 -6.17 1.15 10.11
CA VAL A 223 -6.06 0.92 8.66
C VAL A 223 -6.70 -0.43 8.38
N THR A 224 -7.67 -0.48 7.47
CA THR A 224 -8.44 -1.68 7.14
C THR A 224 -8.63 -1.78 5.63
N ASN A 225 -8.43 -2.96 5.06
CA ASN A 225 -8.83 -3.23 3.69
C ASN A 225 -10.26 -3.79 3.66
N ILE A 226 -11.11 -3.29 2.77
CA ILE A 226 -12.49 -3.73 2.61
C ILE A 226 -12.67 -4.31 1.22
N ALA A 227 -13.03 -5.59 1.19
CA ALA A 227 -13.35 -6.34 -0.02
C ALA A 227 -14.76 -6.96 0.02
N VAL A 228 -15.28 -7.23 1.22
CA VAL A 228 -16.56 -7.88 1.46
C VAL A 228 -17.27 -7.26 2.66
N THR A 229 -18.59 -7.42 2.72
CA THR A 229 -19.42 -7.02 3.86
C THR A 229 -19.38 -8.05 5.00
N ASP A 230 -19.69 -7.59 6.20
CA ASP A 230 -19.92 -8.43 7.38
C ASP A 230 -21.31 -9.08 7.32
N ASP A 231 -21.47 -10.13 6.53
CA ASP A 231 -22.66 -10.98 6.66
C ASP A 231 -22.48 -11.94 7.85
N THR A 232 -23.38 -11.85 8.83
CA THR A 232 -23.35 -12.71 10.02
C THR A 232 -23.87 -14.14 9.77
N GLU A 233 -24.49 -14.40 8.61
CA GLU A 233 -25.11 -15.70 8.28
C GLU A 233 -24.48 -16.43 7.10
N GLU A 234 -23.74 -15.74 6.22
CA GLU A 234 -23.03 -16.30 5.05
C GLU A 234 -21.62 -15.70 4.91
N GLU A 235 -20.82 -16.13 3.93
CA GLU A 235 -19.61 -15.36 3.60
C GLU A 235 -20.04 -14.01 3.03
N GLY A 236 -19.32 -12.95 3.40
CA GLY A 236 -19.63 -11.58 3.02
C GLY A 236 -19.85 -11.38 1.52
N GLU A 237 -20.75 -10.46 1.17
CA GLU A 237 -20.93 -10.04 -0.23
C GLU A 237 -19.80 -9.10 -0.64
N ALA A 238 -19.20 -9.33 -1.81
CA ALA A 238 -18.20 -8.43 -2.37
C ALA A 238 -18.74 -7.00 -2.50
N ILE A 239 -17.94 -6.01 -2.11
CA ILE A 239 -18.31 -4.60 -2.13
C ILE A 239 -17.14 -3.79 -2.67
N THR A 240 -17.40 -2.91 -3.65
CA THR A 240 -16.34 -2.07 -4.23
C THR A 240 -16.23 -0.72 -3.53
N TYR A 241 -15.18 0.02 -3.86
CA TYR A 241 -15.04 1.43 -3.51
C TYR A 241 -16.25 2.26 -3.94
N GLU A 242 -16.71 2.12 -5.18
CA GLU A 242 -17.85 2.89 -5.66
C GLU A 242 -19.13 2.55 -4.90
N ASP A 243 -19.33 1.27 -4.56
CA ASP A 243 -20.48 0.85 -3.74
C ASP A 243 -20.45 1.49 -2.34
N LEU A 244 -19.26 1.61 -1.72
CA LEU A 244 -19.09 2.20 -0.39
C LEU A 244 -19.31 3.71 -0.37
N ILE A 245 -18.78 4.46 -1.34
CA ILE A 245 -18.96 5.92 -1.38
C ILE A 245 -20.39 6.32 -1.77
N ASP A 246 -21.16 5.43 -2.40
CA ASP A 246 -22.59 5.62 -2.64
C ASP A 246 -23.48 5.02 -1.51
N PHE A 247 -22.88 4.36 -0.52
CA PHE A 247 -23.61 3.68 0.54
C PHE A 247 -24.29 4.68 1.50
N ASP A 248 -25.55 4.41 1.85
CA ASP A 248 -26.26 5.14 2.92
C ASP A 248 -25.86 4.53 4.27
N GLY A 249 -24.79 5.06 4.86
CA GLY A 249 -24.21 4.52 6.09
C GLY A 249 -23.62 5.56 7.04
N TYR A 250 -23.17 5.09 8.19
CA TYR A 250 -22.44 5.91 9.15
C TYR A 250 -21.38 5.09 9.90
N ILE A 251 -20.28 5.73 10.26
CA ILE A 251 -19.21 5.16 11.07
C ILE A 251 -19.48 5.45 12.54
N ASN A 252 -19.33 4.43 13.36
CA ASN A 252 -19.20 4.54 14.81
C ASN A 252 -17.81 4.09 15.24
N VAL A 253 -17.17 4.85 16.13
CA VAL A 253 -15.99 4.41 16.87
C VAL A 253 -16.35 4.34 18.35
N HIS A 254 -16.11 3.19 18.99
CA HIS A 254 -16.49 2.91 20.37
C HIS A 254 -15.41 3.32 21.38
N GLU A 255 -15.75 3.52 22.65
CA GLU A 255 -14.78 3.86 23.71
C GLU A 255 -13.75 2.74 23.89
N SER A 256 -14.18 1.49 23.99
CA SER A 256 -13.31 0.33 24.14
C SER A 256 -14.08 -0.98 23.90
N GLU A 257 -13.37 -2.09 23.79
CA GLU A 257 -13.97 -3.43 23.75
C GLU A 257 -14.85 -3.74 24.97
N ASP A 258 -14.52 -3.17 26.14
CA ASP A 258 -15.27 -3.34 27.39
C ASP A 258 -16.47 -2.38 27.50
N ASN A 259 -16.53 -1.33 26.68
CA ASN A 259 -17.60 -0.33 26.69
C ASN A 259 -18.04 0.07 25.27
N LEU A 260 -18.69 -0.87 24.58
CA LEU A 260 -19.24 -0.66 23.23
C LEU A 260 -20.47 0.27 23.21
N ASP A 261 -21.14 0.50 24.33
CA ASP A 261 -22.31 1.39 24.36
C ASP A 261 -21.93 2.88 24.38
N THR A 262 -20.65 3.20 24.64
CA THR A 262 -20.13 4.58 24.67
C THR A 262 -19.37 4.84 23.38
N LEU A 263 -19.70 5.93 22.68
CA LEU A 263 -19.09 6.28 21.39
C LEU A 263 -18.02 7.37 21.58
N ALA A 264 -16.85 7.13 20.99
CA ALA A 264 -15.76 8.08 20.95
C ALA A 264 -16.01 9.15 19.87
N ALA A 265 -16.26 8.71 18.63
CA ALA A 265 -16.57 9.57 17.50
C ALA A 265 -17.53 8.88 16.52
N GLN A 266 -18.23 9.65 15.70
CA GLN A 266 -19.14 9.13 14.67
C GLN A 266 -19.26 10.09 13.48
N GLY A 267 -19.56 9.56 12.30
CA GLY A 267 -19.76 10.37 11.10
C GLY A 267 -20.61 9.66 10.05
N ASN A 268 -21.50 10.39 9.38
CA ASN A 268 -22.24 9.90 8.22
C ASN A 268 -21.28 9.73 7.03
N ILE A 269 -21.52 8.72 6.19
CA ILE A 269 -20.70 8.44 5.00
C ILE A 269 -21.56 8.29 3.75
N GLY A 270 -20.91 8.34 2.60
CA GLY A 270 -21.52 8.14 1.30
C GLY A 270 -22.78 8.98 1.04
N ALA A 271 -23.89 8.33 0.70
CA ALA A 271 -25.11 9.00 0.23
C ALA A 271 -25.77 9.96 1.25
N ASN A 272 -25.45 9.83 2.54
CA ASN A 272 -25.98 10.69 3.61
C ASN A 272 -24.90 11.58 4.27
N ALA A 273 -23.66 11.54 3.77
CA ALA A 273 -22.63 12.46 4.16
C ALA A 273 -23.05 13.89 3.76
N THR A 274 -22.85 14.83 4.68
CA THR A 274 -23.04 16.25 4.35
C THR A 274 -21.81 16.74 3.60
N GLU A 275 -21.98 17.19 2.35
CA GLU A 275 -20.92 17.96 1.67
C GLU A 275 -20.65 19.25 2.45
N ASP A 276 -19.39 19.48 2.82
CA ASP A 276 -18.92 20.75 3.39
C ASP A 276 -18.86 21.91 2.37
#